data_AF-A0A0H4X209-F1
#
_entry.id   AF-A0A0H4X209-F1
#
_cell.length_a   1.000
_cell.length_b   1.000
_cell.length_c   1.000
_cell.angle_alpha   90.00
_cell.angle_beta   90.00
_cell.angle_gamma   90.00
#
_symmetry.space_group_name_H-M   'P 1'
#
loop_
_entity.id
_entity.type
_entity.pdbx_description
1 polymer ?
#
loop_
_entity_poly.entity_id
_entity_poly.type
_entity_poly.pdbx_seq_one_letter_code
_entity_poly.pdbx_strand_id
1 'polypeptide(L)'
;MYRRVARLLPFCLLVTACGSSSRHQELLTRREAVRNANEAAAQEAFANDRSTDGFQETRWGMTREEVAALYPEAATDPVHGDMTTIRSVAERPARLDFVFVHDKLAAVTVLFDPADSIRKDFDEVAAALRMKYGTPGHHLDTAANAERRLRELESGDPRFADEETLREARRDTLRAQSQYTLMQQWNSGQMLVTLSGRQTPARSEVALVYQSVALKPYLDETLSDHREQKAFRQAQDL
;
A
#
# COMPACT_ATOMS: atom_id res chain seq x y z
N MET A 1 61.84 -16.06 -66.38
CA MET A 1 60.80 -17.11 -66.32
C MET A 1 60.07 -17.01 -64.98
N TYR A 2 58.74 -16.96 -65.04
CA TYR A 2 57.76 -16.65 -63.98
C TYR A 2 57.64 -17.68 -62.84
N ARG A 3 57.23 -17.23 -61.65
CA ARG A 3 56.18 -17.80 -60.76
C ARG A 3 55.86 -16.80 -59.63
N ARG A 4 54.65 -16.18 -59.59
CA ARG A 4 53.43 -16.50 -58.80
C ARG A 4 53.72 -16.70 -57.31
N VAL A 5 53.05 -16.02 -56.35
CA VAL A 5 51.69 -16.27 -55.79
C VAL A 5 51.33 -15.06 -54.90
N ALA A 6 50.34 -14.21 -55.20
CA ALA A 6 48.92 -14.22 -54.76
C ALA A 6 48.65 -14.42 -53.25
N ARG A 7 48.28 -13.34 -52.52
CA ARG A 7 47.45 -13.40 -51.30
C ARG A 7 46.46 -12.23 -51.29
N LEU A 8 45.22 -12.54 -51.68
CA LEU A 8 44.03 -11.70 -51.45
C LEU A 8 43.44 -12.11 -50.10
N LEU A 9 43.30 -11.14 -49.19
CA LEU A 9 42.53 -11.24 -47.94
C LEU A 9 41.05 -10.97 -48.26
N PRO A 10 40.12 -11.91 -48.02
CA PRO A 10 38.70 -11.62 -48.08
C PRO A 10 38.24 -11.05 -46.72
N PHE A 11 37.76 -9.80 -46.74
CA PHE A 11 36.94 -9.23 -45.67
C PHE A 11 35.60 -9.98 -45.63
N CYS A 12 35.46 -10.95 -44.73
CA CYS A 12 34.15 -11.53 -44.41
C CYS A 12 33.41 -10.58 -43.46
N LEU A 13 32.50 -9.78 -44.02
CA LEU A 13 31.42 -9.12 -43.27
C LEU A 13 30.48 -10.19 -42.73
N LEU A 14 30.66 -10.60 -41.47
CA LEU A 14 29.69 -11.41 -40.74
C LEU A 14 28.55 -10.48 -40.29
N VAL A 15 27.51 -10.39 -41.11
CA VAL A 15 26.19 -9.92 -40.66
C VAL A 15 25.57 -11.06 -39.86
N THR A 16 25.74 -11.04 -38.53
CA THR A 16 24.95 -11.90 -37.64
C THR A 16 23.52 -11.36 -37.61
N ALA A 17 22.70 -11.81 -38.55
CA ALA A 17 21.26 -11.71 -38.40
C ALA A 17 20.87 -12.55 -37.19
N CYS A 18 20.52 -11.90 -36.07
CA CYS A 18 19.76 -12.52 -34.99
C CYS A 18 18.38 -12.92 -35.54
N GLY A 19 18.34 -14.04 -36.25
CA GLY A 19 17.11 -14.62 -36.76
C GLY A 19 16.25 -15.03 -35.57
N SER A 20 15.23 -14.24 -35.26
CA SER A 20 14.12 -14.67 -34.44
C SER A 20 13.53 -15.92 -35.08
N SER A 21 13.91 -17.10 -34.58
CA SER A 21 13.38 -18.36 -35.12
C SER A 21 11.85 -18.31 -35.04
N SER A 22 11.15 -18.90 -36.03
CA SER A 22 9.69 -18.95 -36.04
C SER A 22 9.11 -19.50 -34.73
N ARG A 23 9.79 -20.47 -34.12
CA ARG A 23 9.47 -20.99 -32.78
C ARG A 23 9.59 -19.95 -31.66
N HIS A 24 10.58 -19.05 -31.72
CA HIS A 24 10.73 -17.97 -30.75
C HIS A 24 9.62 -16.93 -30.90
N GLN A 25 9.26 -16.56 -32.13
CA GLN A 25 8.12 -15.68 -32.39
C GLN A 25 6.80 -16.32 -31.92
N GLU A 26 6.58 -17.61 -32.20
CA GLU A 26 5.38 -18.33 -31.75
C GLU A 26 5.26 -18.40 -30.22
N LEU A 27 6.38 -18.59 -29.51
CA LEU A 27 6.41 -18.54 -28.04
C LEU A 27 6.09 -17.15 -27.48
N LEU A 28 6.60 -16.09 -28.11
CA LEU A 28 6.27 -14.71 -27.73
C LEU A 28 4.80 -14.41 -27.97
N THR A 29 4.26 -14.76 -29.14
CA THR A 29 2.83 -14.59 -29.46
C THR A 29 1.94 -15.37 -28.50
N ARG A 30 2.31 -16.61 -28.14
CA ARG A 30 1.56 -17.39 -27.15
C ARG A 30 1.61 -16.74 -25.77
N ARG A 31 2.75 -16.20 -25.35
CA ARG A 31 2.89 -15.50 -24.06
C ARG A 31 2.06 -14.22 -24.03
N GLU A 32 2.08 -13.44 -25.12
CA GLU A 32 1.24 -12.26 -25.27
C GLU A 32 -0.24 -12.61 -25.27
N ALA A 33 -0.66 -13.65 -25.99
CA ALA A 33 -2.04 -14.12 -26.00
C ALA A 33 -2.51 -14.55 -24.60
N VAL A 34 -1.67 -15.27 -23.84
CA VAL A 34 -1.97 -15.64 -22.45
C VAL A 34 -2.06 -14.41 -21.55
N ARG A 35 -1.14 -13.45 -21.70
CA ARG A 35 -1.20 -12.20 -20.93
C ARG A 35 -2.48 -11.43 -21.22
N ASN A 36 -2.81 -11.21 -22.48
CA ASN A 36 -4.00 -10.48 -22.89
C ASN A 36 -5.28 -11.20 -22.45
N ALA A 37 -5.33 -12.53 -22.51
CA ALA A 37 -6.47 -13.31 -22.02
C ALA A 37 -6.63 -13.19 -20.50
N ASN A 38 -5.53 -13.22 -19.75
CA ASN A 38 -5.56 -13.03 -18.30
C ASN A 38 -5.98 -11.60 -17.92
N GLU A 39 -5.50 -10.59 -18.66
CA GLU A 39 -5.90 -9.19 -18.48
C GLU A 39 -7.39 -9.00 -18.78
N ALA A 40 -7.90 -9.57 -19.88
CA ALA A 40 -9.31 -9.52 -20.22
C ALA A 40 -10.20 -10.20 -19.17
N ALA A 41 -9.80 -11.39 -18.69
CA ALA A 41 -10.51 -12.10 -17.62
C ALA A 41 -10.48 -11.33 -16.30
N ALA A 42 -9.35 -10.71 -15.96
CA ALA A 42 -9.24 -9.85 -14.77
C ALA A 42 -10.13 -8.61 -14.89
N GLN A 43 -10.21 -8.00 -16.07
CA GLN A 43 -11.03 -6.83 -16.32
C GLN A 43 -12.54 -7.16 -16.34
N GLU A 44 -12.92 -8.33 -16.82
CA GLU A 44 -14.29 -8.83 -16.74
C GLU A 44 -14.68 -9.17 -15.29
N ALA A 45 -13.78 -9.80 -14.54
CA ALA A 45 -13.97 -10.05 -13.10
C ALA A 45 -14.12 -8.72 -12.33
N PHE A 46 -13.30 -7.73 -12.66
CA PHE A 46 -13.38 -6.38 -12.11
C PHE A 46 -14.71 -5.69 -12.42
N ALA A 47 -15.15 -5.72 -13.69
CA ALA A 47 -16.39 -5.07 -14.12
C ALA A 47 -17.61 -5.64 -13.37
N ASN A 48 -17.61 -6.95 -13.15
CA ASN A 48 -18.68 -7.67 -12.46
C ASN A 48 -18.50 -7.77 -10.95
N ASP A 49 -17.41 -7.25 -10.38
CA ASP A 49 -17.16 -7.33 -8.94
C ASP A 49 -18.19 -6.47 -8.19
N ARG A 50 -19.04 -7.16 -7.42
CA ARG A 50 -19.94 -6.61 -6.41
C ARG A 50 -19.88 -7.52 -5.20
N SER A 51 -19.16 -7.08 -4.18
CA SER A 51 -19.03 -7.83 -2.94
C SER A 51 -20.30 -7.71 -2.10
N THR A 52 -20.61 -8.75 -1.34
CA THR A 52 -21.59 -8.68 -0.24
C THR A 52 -20.98 -8.09 1.03
N ASP A 53 -19.65 -7.95 1.08
CA ASP A 53 -18.89 -7.36 2.19
C ASP A 53 -18.59 -5.87 1.92
N GLY A 54 -18.25 -5.12 2.98
CA GLY A 54 -17.97 -3.70 2.89
C GLY A 54 -17.85 -2.98 4.24
N PHE A 55 -17.85 -1.64 4.19
CA PHE A 55 -17.84 -0.80 5.38
C PHE A 55 -19.25 -0.29 5.70
N GLN A 56 -19.79 -0.66 6.87
CA GLN A 56 -21.15 -0.28 7.29
C GLN A 56 -22.21 -0.63 6.24
N GLU A 57 -22.88 0.39 5.68
CA GLU A 57 -23.93 0.27 4.66
C GLU A 57 -23.35 0.18 3.24
N THR A 58 -22.06 0.50 3.06
CA THR A 58 -21.38 0.38 1.77
C THR A 58 -20.94 -1.04 1.46
N ARG A 59 -20.72 -1.31 0.18
CA ARG A 59 -20.22 -2.57 -0.35
C ARG A 59 -19.08 -2.33 -1.33
N TRP A 60 -18.11 -3.24 -1.39
CA TRP A 60 -17.05 -3.15 -2.39
C TRP A 60 -17.63 -3.25 -3.79
N GLY A 61 -17.18 -2.39 -4.69
CA GLY A 61 -17.72 -2.31 -6.05
C GLY A 61 -18.91 -1.35 -6.23
N MET A 62 -19.41 -0.71 -5.16
CA MET A 62 -20.41 0.36 -5.28
C MET A 62 -19.88 1.54 -6.08
N THR A 63 -20.74 2.19 -6.87
CA THR A 63 -20.36 3.40 -7.60
C THR A 63 -20.28 4.62 -6.70
N ARG A 64 -19.64 5.70 -7.18
CA ARG A 64 -19.66 6.99 -6.46
C ARG A 64 -21.06 7.50 -6.23
N GLU A 65 -21.94 7.33 -7.23
CA GLU A 65 -23.34 7.74 -7.14
C GLU A 65 -24.10 6.93 -6.09
N GLU A 66 -23.87 5.62 -6.01
CA GLU A 66 -24.44 4.76 -4.97
C GLU A 66 -23.95 5.16 -3.58
N VAL A 67 -22.66 5.46 -3.41
CA VAL A 67 -22.11 5.94 -2.13
C VAL A 67 -22.64 7.34 -1.78
N ALA A 68 -22.77 8.24 -2.75
CA ALA A 68 -23.34 9.57 -2.56
C ALA A 68 -24.81 9.52 -2.12
N ALA A 69 -25.57 8.52 -2.60
CA ALA A 69 -26.94 8.31 -2.13
C ALA A 69 -27.02 7.91 -0.64
N LEU A 70 -26.02 7.18 -0.14
CA LEU A 70 -25.92 6.79 1.27
C LEU A 70 -25.33 7.90 2.15
N TYR A 71 -24.44 8.72 1.59
CA TYR A 71 -23.74 9.81 2.28
C TYR A 71 -23.94 11.13 1.52
N PRO A 72 -25.16 11.70 1.51
CA PRO A 72 -25.46 12.91 0.74
C PRO A 72 -24.69 14.14 1.24
N GLU A 73 -24.16 14.10 2.46
CA GLU A 73 -23.32 15.16 3.02
C GLU A 73 -21.83 15.04 2.65
N ALA A 74 -21.42 13.95 1.97
CA ALA A 74 -20.02 13.75 1.60
C ALA A 74 -19.59 14.74 0.50
N ALA A 75 -18.43 15.36 0.70
CA ALA A 75 -17.79 16.21 -0.30
C ALA A 75 -16.95 15.36 -1.25
N THR A 76 -17.05 15.62 -2.55
CA THR A 76 -16.25 14.94 -3.58
C THR A 76 -15.01 15.76 -3.90
N ASP A 77 -13.83 15.13 -3.89
CA ASP A 77 -12.59 15.69 -4.41
C ASP A 77 -12.73 15.87 -5.93
N PRO A 78 -12.66 17.10 -6.47
CA PRO A 78 -12.85 17.33 -7.90
C PRO A 78 -11.76 16.70 -8.79
N VAL A 79 -10.63 16.28 -8.21
CA VAL A 79 -9.47 15.79 -8.96
C VAL A 79 -9.52 14.28 -9.10
N HIS A 80 -9.68 13.58 -7.98
CA HIS A 80 -9.65 12.12 -7.94
C HIS A 80 -11.07 11.53 -7.92
N GLY A 81 -12.05 12.33 -7.53
CA GLY A 81 -13.41 11.89 -7.30
C GLY A 81 -13.58 11.04 -6.04
N ASP A 82 -12.56 10.99 -5.17
CA ASP A 82 -12.69 10.42 -3.83
C ASP A 82 -13.70 11.24 -3.02
N MET A 83 -14.39 10.60 -2.07
CA MET A 83 -15.42 11.26 -1.27
C MET A 83 -15.00 11.33 0.19
N THR A 84 -15.30 12.44 0.86
CA THR A 84 -14.96 12.67 2.26
C THR A 84 -16.18 13.13 3.05
N THR A 85 -16.42 12.53 4.22
CA THR A 85 -17.47 12.98 5.16
C THR A 85 -16.95 12.92 6.60
N ILE A 86 -17.63 13.60 7.52
CA ILE A 86 -17.37 13.51 8.96
C ILE A 86 -18.61 12.89 9.60
N ARG A 87 -18.43 11.77 10.31
CA ARG A 87 -19.51 11.06 11.01
C ARG A 87 -19.04 10.48 12.33
N SER A 88 -19.99 10.07 13.16
CA SER A 88 -19.69 9.30 14.35
C SER A 88 -19.47 7.82 14.01
N VAL A 89 -18.32 7.27 14.38
CA VAL A 89 -18.00 5.84 14.29
C VAL A 89 -17.69 5.36 15.70
N ALA A 90 -18.49 4.41 16.19
CA ALA A 90 -18.40 3.93 17.58
C ALA A 90 -18.42 5.09 18.60
N GLU A 91 -19.41 5.98 18.46
CA GLU A 91 -19.63 7.15 19.33
C GLU A 91 -18.53 8.22 19.29
N ARG A 92 -17.55 8.10 18.38
CA ARG A 92 -16.44 9.05 18.22
C ARG A 92 -16.52 9.75 16.87
N PRO A 93 -16.29 11.08 16.81
CA PRO A 93 -16.18 11.77 15.53
C PRO A 93 -14.99 11.20 14.75
N ALA A 94 -15.22 10.90 13.47
CA ALA A 94 -14.22 10.39 12.57
C ALA A 94 -14.43 10.98 11.17
N ARG A 95 -13.33 11.22 10.47
CA ARG A 95 -13.35 11.52 9.04
C ARG A 95 -13.36 10.20 8.27
N LEU A 96 -14.26 10.07 7.31
CA LEU A 96 -14.35 8.94 6.40
C LEU A 96 -13.91 9.40 5.02
N ASP A 97 -12.87 8.76 4.48
CA ASP A 97 -12.40 8.95 3.11
C ASP A 97 -12.73 7.69 2.31
N PHE A 98 -13.59 7.82 1.30
CA PHE A 98 -13.96 6.77 0.36
C PHE A 98 -13.08 6.92 -0.89
N VAL A 99 -12.35 5.85 -1.23
CA VAL A 99 -11.45 5.82 -2.38
C VAL A 99 -12.03 4.91 -3.46
N PHE A 100 -12.08 5.44 -4.68
CA PHE A 100 -12.68 4.77 -5.82
C PHE A 100 -11.63 4.41 -6.87
N VAL A 101 -11.77 3.22 -7.46
CA VAL A 101 -10.94 2.77 -8.59
C VAL A 101 -11.86 2.42 -9.74
N HIS A 102 -11.67 3.06 -10.89
CA HIS A 102 -12.60 2.98 -12.04
C HIS A 102 -14.07 3.10 -11.64
N ASP A 103 -14.38 4.12 -10.83
CA ASP A 103 -15.71 4.40 -10.29
C ASP A 103 -16.25 3.37 -9.28
N LYS A 104 -15.46 2.37 -8.87
CA LYS A 104 -15.85 1.36 -7.87
C LYS A 104 -15.21 1.62 -6.52
N LEU A 105 -15.99 1.57 -5.43
CA LEU A 105 -15.49 1.72 -4.07
C LEU A 105 -14.51 0.58 -3.76
N ALA A 106 -13.25 0.96 -3.53
CA ALA A 106 -12.14 0.04 -3.33
C ALA A 106 -11.56 0.10 -1.91
N ALA A 107 -11.64 1.26 -1.25
CA ALA A 107 -11.22 1.41 0.13
C ALA A 107 -12.02 2.47 0.89
N VAL A 108 -12.09 2.29 2.20
CA VAL A 108 -12.57 3.30 3.14
C VAL A 108 -11.52 3.50 4.22
N THR A 109 -11.09 4.74 4.40
CA THR A 109 -10.22 5.14 5.50
C THR A 109 -11.03 5.88 6.54
N VAL A 110 -11.01 5.39 7.78
CA VAL A 110 -11.59 6.04 8.95
C VAL A 110 -10.46 6.68 9.74
N LEU A 111 -10.42 8.01 9.79
CA LEU A 111 -9.44 8.76 10.57
C LEU A 111 -10.08 9.28 11.83
N PHE A 112 -9.47 8.96 12.97
CA PHE A 112 -9.84 9.47 14.27
C PHE A 112 -8.84 10.54 14.69
N ASP A 113 -9.37 11.66 15.19
CA ASP A 113 -8.56 12.61 15.94
C ASP A 113 -8.36 12.05 17.35
N PRO A 114 -7.11 11.76 17.76
CA PRO A 114 -6.86 11.19 19.08
C PRO A 114 -7.10 12.23 20.16
N ALA A 115 -7.85 11.87 21.20
CA ALA A 115 -8.21 12.79 22.28
C ALA A 115 -7.11 12.91 23.33
N ASP A 116 -6.41 11.79 23.61
CA ASP A 116 -5.38 11.68 24.64
C ASP A 116 -4.08 11.08 24.06
N SER A 117 -3.84 9.80 24.36
CA SER A 117 -2.69 9.02 23.94
C SER A 117 -3.06 8.17 22.74
N ILE A 118 -2.27 8.27 21.66
CA ILE A 118 -2.43 7.41 20.49
C ILE A 118 -2.42 5.93 20.87
N ARG A 119 -1.60 5.52 21.85
CA ARG A 119 -1.55 4.12 22.29
C ARG A 119 -2.88 3.67 22.86
N LYS A 120 -3.49 4.48 23.73
CA LYS A 120 -4.78 4.19 24.34
C LYS A 120 -5.86 4.06 23.26
N ASP A 121 -5.97 5.06 22.37
CA ASP A 121 -6.94 5.06 21.29
C ASP A 121 -6.73 3.88 20.33
N PHE A 122 -5.48 3.59 19.97
CA PHE A 122 -5.12 2.46 19.13
C PHE A 122 -5.48 1.13 19.79
N ASP A 123 -5.19 0.96 21.08
CA ASP A 123 -5.48 -0.28 21.81
C ASP A 123 -6.99 -0.52 21.99
N GLU A 124 -7.77 0.54 22.20
CA GLU A 124 -9.24 0.48 22.26
C GLU A 124 -9.82 0.00 20.91
N VAL A 125 -9.41 0.61 19.80
CA VAL A 125 -9.86 0.21 18.46
C VAL A 125 -9.35 -1.21 18.13
N ALA A 126 -8.10 -1.53 18.47
CA ALA A 126 -7.53 -2.86 18.27
C ALA A 126 -8.30 -3.93 19.06
N ALA A 127 -8.74 -3.64 20.28
CA ALA A 127 -9.55 -4.57 21.07
C ALA A 127 -10.90 -4.85 20.38
N ALA A 128 -11.57 -3.82 19.87
CA ALA A 128 -12.81 -3.99 19.10
C ALA A 128 -12.60 -4.81 17.82
N LEU A 129 -11.51 -4.55 17.08
CA LEU A 129 -11.16 -5.31 15.88
C LEU A 129 -10.81 -6.76 16.19
N ARG A 130 -10.15 -7.03 17.32
CA ARG A 130 -9.86 -8.41 17.74
C ARG A 130 -11.13 -9.19 18.08
N MET A 131 -12.11 -8.54 18.71
CA MET A 131 -13.40 -9.18 18.96
C MET A 131 -14.14 -9.51 17.65
N LYS A 132 -14.02 -8.66 16.62
CA LYS A 132 -14.71 -8.83 15.33
C LYS A 132 -13.99 -9.78 14.36
N TYR A 133 -12.66 -9.69 14.28
CA TYR A 133 -11.84 -10.34 13.24
C TYR A 133 -10.82 -11.33 13.79
N GLY A 134 -10.73 -11.51 15.11
CA GLY A 134 -9.75 -12.36 15.76
C GLY A 134 -8.36 -11.73 15.87
N THR A 135 -7.34 -12.56 16.03
CA THR A 135 -5.95 -12.09 16.18
C THR A 135 -5.43 -11.49 14.87
N PRO A 136 -4.76 -10.32 14.89
CA PRO A 136 -4.16 -9.76 13.68
C PRO A 136 -3.08 -10.69 13.12
N GLY A 137 -3.03 -10.81 11.80
CA GLY A 137 -1.99 -11.59 11.10
C GLY A 137 -0.63 -10.87 11.07
N HIS A 138 -0.62 -9.55 11.27
CA HIS A 138 0.60 -8.75 11.34
C HIS A 138 0.50 -7.68 12.45
N HIS A 139 1.61 -7.44 13.14
CA HIS A 139 1.74 -6.45 14.21
C HIS A 139 3.10 -5.74 14.15
N LEU A 140 3.08 -4.41 14.26
CA LEU A 140 4.28 -3.56 14.35
C LEU A 140 4.11 -2.53 15.47
N ASP A 141 5.13 -2.38 16.29
CA ASP A 141 5.29 -1.27 17.24
C ASP A 141 6.76 -0.83 17.18
N THR A 142 7.03 0.30 16.52
CA THR A 142 8.40 0.74 16.29
C THR A 142 9.11 1.15 17.58
N ALA A 143 8.39 1.65 18.57
CA ALA A 143 8.99 2.03 19.85
C ALA A 143 9.31 0.81 20.71
N ALA A 144 8.39 -0.13 20.83
CA ALA A 144 8.67 -1.39 21.52
C ALA A 144 9.82 -2.17 20.85
N ASN A 145 9.92 -2.10 19.52
CA ASN A 145 11.03 -2.70 18.79
C ASN A 145 12.36 -1.99 19.05
N ALA A 146 12.39 -0.65 19.09
CA ALA A 146 13.60 0.11 19.44
C ALA A 146 14.08 -0.19 20.87
N GLU A 147 13.17 -0.25 21.84
CA GLU A 147 13.49 -0.61 23.23
C GLU A 147 13.99 -2.05 23.37
N ARG A 148 13.39 -2.99 22.63
CA ARG A 148 13.85 -4.39 22.60
C ARG A 148 15.26 -4.50 22.04
N ARG A 149 15.53 -3.84 20.91
CA ARG A 149 16.86 -3.80 20.28
C ARG A 149 17.90 -3.23 21.24
N LEU A 150 17.59 -2.14 21.94
CA LEU A 150 18.50 -1.57 22.93
C LEU A 150 18.80 -2.56 24.06
N ARG A 151 17.76 -3.20 24.62
CA ARG A 151 17.95 -4.21 25.69
C ARG A 151 18.78 -5.41 25.23
N GLU A 152 18.58 -5.88 24.00
CA GLU A 152 19.36 -6.98 23.43
C GLU A 152 20.85 -6.60 23.31
N LEU A 153 21.14 -5.38 22.88
CA LEU A 153 22.52 -4.87 22.80
C LEU A 153 23.14 -4.65 24.19
N GLU A 154 22.37 -4.17 25.16
CA GLU A 154 22.85 -3.93 26.54
C GLU A 154 23.05 -5.23 27.35
N SER A 155 22.33 -6.31 26.99
CA SER A 155 22.47 -7.62 27.61
C SER A 155 23.47 -8.55 26.92
N GLY A 156 23.95 -8.18 25.72
CA GLY A 156 24.99 -8.90 24.99
C GLY A 156 26.37 -8.85 25.67
N ASP A 157 27.29 -9.72 25.24
CA ASP A 157 28.67 -9.68 25.73
C ASP A 157 29.32 -8.35 25.30
N PRO A 158 29.72 -7.47 26.25
CA PRO A 158 30.22 -6.14 25.96
C PRO A 158 31.53 -6.14 25.16
N ARG A 159 32.21 -7.28 25.05
CA ARG A 159 33.41 -7.43 24.22
C ARG A 159 33.11 -7.49 22.72
N PHE A 160 31.85 -7.74 22.34
CA PHE A 160 31.39 -7.81 20.95
C PHE A 160 30.34 -6.74 20.62
N ALA A 161 29.97 -5.92 21.60
CA ALA A 161 29.06 -4.80 21.39
C ALA A 161 29.82 -3.65 20.72
N ASP A 162 29.53 -3.41 19.44
CA ASP A 162 29.95 -2.20 18.76
C ASP A 162 29.33 -0.96 19.46
N GLU A 163 30.18 -0.09 20.00
CA GLU A 163 29.77 1.10 20.75
C GLU A 163 28.95 2.06 19.87
N GLU A 164 29.25 2.10 18.56
CA GLU A 164 28.50 2.90 17.61
C GLU A 164 27.06 2.39 17.46
N THR A 165 26.89 1.08 17.29
CA THR A 165 25.57 0.42 17.25
C THR A 165 24.76 0.66 18.54
N LEU A 166 25.40 0.59 19.73
CA LEU A 166 24.71 0.86 20.99
C LEU A 166 24.27 2.34 21.09
N ARG A 167 25.13 3.27 20.67
CA ARG A 167 24.81 4.71 20.65
C ARG A 167 23.67 5.00 19.68
N GLU A 168 23.66 4.37 18.52
CA GLU A 168 22.55 4.46 17.57
C GLU A 168 21.25 3.94 18.18
N ALA A 169 21.25 2.74 18.77
CA ALA A 169 20.06 2.17 19.40
C ALA A 169 19.48 3.08 20.49
N ARG A 170 20.32 3.71 21.30
CA ARG A 170 19.87 4.70 22.30
C ARG A 170 19.20 5.92 21.68
N ARG A 171 19.75 6.46 20.58
CA ARG A 171 19.12 7.57 19.85
C ARG A 171 17.77 7.15 19.27
N ASP A 172 17.69 5.94 18.72
CA ASP A 172 16.44 5.39 18.18
C ASP A 172 15.39 5.25 19.25
N THR A 173 15.73 4.72 20.44
CA THR A 173 14.80 4.61 21.57
C THR A 173 14.32 6.00 22.02
N LEU A 174 15.21 6.99 22.15
CA LEU A 174 14.82 8.36 22.52
C LEU A 174 13.90 8.99 21.48
N ARG A 175 14.20 8.81 20.18
CA ARG A 175 13.33 9.27 19.10
C ARG A 175 11.97 8.59 19.18
N ALA A 176 11.95 7.29 19.45
CA ALA A 176 10.72 6.50 19.50
C ALA A 176 9.77 6.89 20.65
N GLN A 177 10.22 7.63 21.66
CA GLN A 177 9.34 8.19 22.70
C GLN A 177 8.40 9.27 22.14
N SER A 178 8.82 10.00 21.11
CA SER A 178 8.04 11.09 20.50
C SER A 178 7.64 10.83 19.05
N GLN A 179 8.23 9.81 18.41
CA GLN A 179 8.00 9.45 17.01
C GLN A 179 7.90 7.93 16.86
N TYR A 180 6.69 7.41 16.79
CA TYR A 180 6.48 5.98 16.64
C TYR A 180 5.28 5.66 15.77
N THR A 181 5.27 4.43 15.26
CA THR A 181 4.19 3.87 14.47
C THR A 181 3.73 2.57 15.10
N LEU A 182 2.41 2.43 15.20
CA LEU A 182 1.69 1.24 15.57
C LEU A 182 0.96 0.74 14.33
N MET A 183 0.95 -0.56 14.10
CA MET A 183 0.20 -1.15 12.99
C MET A 183 -0.29 -2.55 13.36
N GLN A 184 -1.56 -2.83 13.09
CA GLN A 184 -2.13 -4.16 13.14
C GLN A 184 -2.94 -4.40 11.87
N GLN A 185 -2.86 -5.62 11.34
CA GLN A 185 -3.52 -5.97 10.10
C GLN A 185 -4.29 -7.27 10.25
N TRP A 186 -5.53 -7.27 9.76
CA TRP A 186 -6.40 -8.43 9.68
C TRP A 186 -6.73 -8.69 8.21
N ASN A 187 -6.86 -9.96 7.86
CA ASN A 187 -7.28 -10.40 6.55
C ASN A 187 -8.59 -11.18 6.73
N SER A 188 -9.69 -10.61 6.23
CA SER A 188 -10.92 -11.34 5.97
C SER A 188 -10.87 -11.73 4.49
N GLY A 189 -11.41 -12.90 4.11
CA GLY A 189 -11.27 -13.43 2.74
C GLY A 189 -11.62 -12.45 1.60
N GLN A 190 -12.44 -11.42 1.86
CA GLN A 190 -12.79 -10.39 0.88
C GLN A 190 -12.26 -8.98 1.22
N MET A 191 -11.72 -8.75 2.42
CA MET A 191 -11.23 -7.42 2.81
C MET A 191 -9.95 -7.48 3.64
N LEU A 192 -9.10 -6.49 3.41
CA LEU A 192 -7.96 -6.19 4.26
C LEU A 192 -8.33 -5.06 5.23
N VAL A 193 -8.12 -5.28 6.52
CA VAL A 193 -8.32 -4.26 7.55
C VAL A 193 -6.98 -3.92 8.16
N THR A 194 -6.58 -2.65 8.08
CA THR A 194 -5.33 -2.16 8.66
C THR A 194 -5.63 -1.06 9.66
N LEU A 195 -5.32 -1.31 10.93
CA LEU A 195 -5.30 -0.26 11.95
C LEU A 195 -3.87 0.27 12.03
N SER A 196 -3.71 1.59 11.96
CA SER A 196 -2.44 2.28 12.10
C SER A 196 -2.57 3.43 13.09
N GLY A 197 -1.52 3.65 13.88
CA GLY A 197 -1.39 4.80 14.76
C GLY A 197 -0.02 5.43 14.52
N ARG A 198 0.03 6.75 14.33
CA ARG A 198 1.29 7.45 14.07
C ARG A 198 1.44 8.65 15.01
N GLN A 199 2.48 8.60 15.83
CA GLN A 199 2.91 9.73 16.66
C GLN A 199 4.05 10.47 15.97
N THR A 200 3.92 11.78 15.88
CA THR A 200 5.02 12.72 15.58
C THR A 200 4.91 13.94 16.51
N PRO A 201 5.94 14.79 16.64
CA PRO A 201 5.84 16.02 17.42
C PRO A 201 4.78 17.00 16.90
N ALA A 202 4.49 16.97 15.59
CA ALA A 202 3.56 17.89 14.95
C ALA A 202 2.12 17.35 14.89
N ARG A 203 1.95 16.02 14.91
CA ARG A 203 0.67 15.38 14.64
C ARG A 203 0.58 13.99 15.24
N SER A 204 -0.61 13.70 15.74
CA SER A 204 -1.05 12.39 16.21
C SER A 204 -2.22 11.94 15.35
N GLU A 205 -2.22 10.70 14.88
CA GLU A 205 -3.30 10.17 14.02
C GLU A 205 -3.52 8.69 14.31
N VAL A 206 -4.79 8.27 14.39
CA VAL A 206 -5.20 6.87 14.36
C VAL A 206 -6.08 6.68 13.13
N ALA A 207 -5.70 5.75 12.26
CA ALA A 207 -6.41 5.49 11.02
C ALA A 207 -6.72 4.00 10.88
N LEU A 208 -7.95 3.71 10.49
CA LEU A 208 -8.44 2.37 10.20
C LEU A 208 -8.81 2.30 8.72
N VAL A 209 -8.08 1.50 7.97
CA VAL A 209 -8.25 1.34 6.53
C VAL A 209 -8.90 0.00 6.24
N TYR A 210 -10.03 0.03 5.55
CA TYR A 210 -10.70 -1.13 4.97
C TYR A 210 -10.44 -1.12 3.47
N GLN A 211 -9.97 -2.24 2.90
CA GLN A 211 -9.68 -2.36 1.48
C GLN A 211 -10.28 -3.64 0.90
N SER A 212 -10.83 -3.57 -0.31
CA SER A 212 -11.22 -4.76 -1.06
C SER A 212 -9.98 -5.54 -1.50
N VAL A 213 -9.96 -6.85 -1.23
CA VAL A 213 -8.89 -7.73 -1.72
C VAL A 213 -8.91 -7.83 -3.25
N ALA A 214 -10.11 -7.85 -3.85
CA ALA A 214 -10.28 -7.95 -5.30
C ALA A 214 -9.80 -6.69 -6.03
N LEU A 215 -10.02 -5.51 -5.44
CA LEU A 215 -9.68 -4.23 -6.07
C LEU A 215 -8.31 -3.70 -5.65
N LYS A 216 -7.64 -4.35 -4.69
CA LYS A 216 -6.33 -3.94 -4.16
C LYS A 216 -5.26 -3.69 -5.24
N PRO A 217 -5.08 -4.54 -6.27
CA PRO A 217 -4.03 -4.32 -7.27
C PRO A 217 -4.16 -2.96 -7.98
N TYR A 218 -5.39 -2.54 -8.28
CA TYR A 218 -5.68 -1.27 -8.94
C TYR A 218 -5.65 -0.08 -7.96
N LEU A 219 -5.97 -0.34 -6.69
CA LEU A 219 -5.92 0.66 -5.63
C LEU A 219 -4.48 1.13 -5.36
N ASP A 220 -3.52 0.21 -5.31
CA ASP A 220 -2.13 0.57 -5.03
C ASP A 220 -1.54 1.50 -6.10
N GLU A 221 -1.90 1.28 -7.38
CA GLU A 221 -1.56 2.18 -8.50
C GLU A 221 -2.24 3.55 -8.33
N THR A 222 -3.56 3.57 -8.13
CA THR A 222 -4.34 4.80 -7.92
C THR A 222 -3.79 5.65 -6.76
N LEU A 223 -3.48 5.02 -5.62
CA LEU A 223 -2.94 5.72 -4.46
C LEU A 223 -1.51 6.22 -4.68
N SER A 224 -0.71 5.57 -5.51
CA SER A 224 0.62 6.06 -5.89
C SER A 224 0.49 7.36 -6.68
N ASP A 225 -0.37 7.38 -7.70
CA ASP A 225 -0.64 8.55 -8.52
C ASP A 225 -1.15 9.74 -7.69
N HIS A 226 -2.06 9.48 -6.75
CA HIS A 226 -2.59 10.52 -5.85
C HIS A 226 -1.48 11.16 -5.01
N ARG A 227 -0.53 10.36 -4.52
CA ARG A 227 0.60 10.86 -3.71
C ARG A 227 1.57 11.69 -4.55
N GLU A 228 1.88 11.24 -5.75
CA GLU A 228 2.76 11.99 -6.66
C GLU A 228 2.15 13.33 -7.06
N GLN A 229 0.88 13.35 -7.43
CA GLN A 229 0.17 14.58 -7.76
C GLN A 229 0.08 15.54 -6.58
N LYS A 230 -0.19 15.02 -5.37
CA LYS A 230 -0.20 15.83 -4.15
C LYS A 230 1.17 16.44 -3.86
N ALA A 231 2.24 15.65 -3.99
CA ALA A 231 3.61 16.14 -3.81
C ALA A 231 3.97 17.22 -4.84
N PHE A 232 3.59 17.02 -6.10
CA PHE A 232 3.80 17.99 -7.17
C PHE A 232 3.10 19.32 -6.89
N ARG A 233 1.83 19.31 -6.46
CA ARG A 233 1.09 20.53 -6.11
C ARG A 233 1.71 21.26 -4.93
N GLN A 234 2.06 20.52 -3.87
CA GLN A 234 2.72 21.10 -2.70
C GLN A 234 4.05 21.77 -3.06
N ALA A 235 4.76 21.25 -4.08
CA ALA A 235 5.99 21.86 -4.57
C ALA A 235 5.76 23.12 -5.45
N GLN A 236 4.58 23.27 -6.06
CA GLN A 236 4.21 24.46 -6.84
C GLN A 236 3.75 25.63 -5.95
N ASP A 237 3.27 25.34 -4.75
CA ASP A 237 2.77 26.32 -3.79
C ASP A 237 3.89 26.90 -2.88
N LEU A 238 5.15 26.50 -3.07
CA LEU A 238 6.34 26.95 -2.33
C LEU A 238 7.23 27.87 -3.19
#